data_AF-A0A3D2H1L8-F1
#
_entry.id   AF-A0A3D2H1L8-F1
#
_cell.length_a   1.000
_cell.length_b   1.000
_cell.length_c   1.000
_cell.angle_alpha   90.00
_cell.angle_beta   90.00
_cell.angle_gamma   90.00
#
_symmetry.space_group_name_H-M   'P 1'
#
loop_
_entity.id
_entity.type
_entity.pdbx_description
1 polymer ?
#
loop_
_entity_poly.entity_id
_entity_poly.type
_entity_poly.pdbx_seq_one_letter_code
_entity_poly.pdbx_strand_id
1 'polypeptide(L)'
;MTVDAMALILRADFPHDAYWVSGHVVLSDGAEVAFDLQKTGERQIIPLGKHTVRWMRLERMQKSDDPSAFPALTEWEVYGCDKEGE
;
A
#
# COMPACT_ATOMS: atom_id res chain seq x y z
N MET A 1 3.65 -3.15 -17.22
CA MET A 1 3.34 -1.73 -16.97
C MET A 1 4.55 -1.07 -16.32
N THR A 2 4.61 0.25 -16.38
CA THR A 2 5.53 1.04 -15.54
C THR A 2 4.71 1.70 -14.45
N VAL A 3 5.07 1.52 -13.19
CA VAL A 3 4.41 2.12 -12.02
C VAL A 3 5.28 3.20 -11.41
N ASP A 4 4.67 4.20 -10.79
CA ASP A 4 5.38 5.28 -10.08
C ASP A 4 4.87 5.55 -8.67
N ALA A 5 3.62 5.18 -8.38
CA ALA A 5 3.00 5.35 -7.09
C ALA A 5 1.93 4.28 -6.85
N MET A 6 1.56 4.12 -5.58
CA MET A 6 0.35 3.41 -5.18
C MET A 6 -0.40 4.24 -4.15
N ALA A 7 -1.66 3.90 -3.89
CA ALA A 7 -2.37 4.40 -2.75
C ALA A 7 -3.13 3.30 -2.02
N LEU A 8 -3.28 3.47 -0.70
CA LEU A 8 -4.07 2.59 0.15
C LEU A 8 -5.18 3.38 0.82
N ILE A 9 -6.38 2.80 0.84
CA ILE A 9 -7.52 3.28 1.60
C ILE A 9 -7.82 2.23 2.66
N LEU A 10 -7.78 2.64 3.93
CA LEU A 10 -8.04 1.74 5.05
C LEU A 10 -9.53 1.64 5.33
N ARG A 11 -9.97 0.47 5.81
CA ARG A 11 -11.28 0.39 6.45
C ARG A 11 -11.18 1.16 7.77
N ALA A 12 -12.02 2.17 7.92
CA ALA A 12 -11.93 3.15 9.00
C ALA A 12 -13.17 3.15 9.90
N ASP A 13 -13.71 1.96 10.23
CA ASP A 13 -14.76 1.82 11.25
C ASP A 13 -14.16 1.89 12.65
N PHE A 14 -13.61 3.05 13.02
CA PHE A 14 -12.99 3.26 14.32
C PHE A 14 -14.06 3.58 15.39
N PRO A 15 -13.95 3.03 16.61
CA PRO A 15 -12.83 2.25 17.17
C PRO A 15 -12.94 0.73 16.98
N HIS A 16 -13.93 0.23 16.22
CA HIS A 16 -14.15 -1.21 16.03
C HIS A 16 -13.04 -1.88 15.22
N ASP A 17 -12.38 -1.14 14.34
CA ASP A 17 -11.22 -1.57 13.55
C ASP A 17 -9.89 -1.19 14.21
N ALA A 18 -8.88 -2.05 14.00
CA ALA A 18 -7.48 -1.65 14.08
C ALA A 18 -7.03 -1.16 12.71
N TYR A 19 -5.79 -0.66 12.59
CA TYR A 19 -5.28 -0.22 11.30
C TYR A 19 -3.86 -0.73 11.06
N TRP A 20 -3.44 -0.74 9.79
CA TRP A 20 -2.05 -0.99 9.43
C TRP A 20 -1.25 0.28 9.65
N VAL A 21 -0.21 0.23 10.48
CA VAL A 21 0.67 1.37 10.77
C VAL A 21 1.74 1.51 9.69
N SER A 22 2.24 0.40 9.19
CA SER A 22 3.28 0.36 8.17
C SER A 22 3.29 -0.97 7.43
N GLY A 23 4.07 -1.03 6.36
CA GLY A 23 4.25 -2.24 5.57
C GLY A 23 5.37 -2.07 4.54
N HIS A 24 5.56 -3.11 3.74
CA HIS A 24 6.44 -3.08 2.58
C HIS A 24 5.64 -3.48 1.35
N VAL A 25 5.94 -2.85 0.22
CA VAL A 25 5.56 -3.36 -1.09
C VAL A 25 6.82 -3.86 -1.80
N VAL A 26 6.79 -5.14 -2.19
CA VAL A 26 7.84 -5.73 -3.01
C VAL A 26 7.37 -5.77 -4.45
N LEU A 27 8.25 -5.32 -5.34
CA LEU A 27 8.03 -5.22 -6.77
C LEU A 27 8.72 -6.39 -7.49
N SER A 28 8.19 -6.79 -8.63
CA SER A 28 8.73 -7.93 -9.39
C SER A 28 10.13 -7.74 -9.97
N ASP A 29 10.60 -6.49 -10.02
CA ASP A 29 11.97 -6.14 -10.42
C ASP A 29 12.97 -6.23 -9.25
N GLY A 30 12.49 -6.62 -8.06
CA GLY A 30 13.30 -6.77 -6.85
C GLY A 30 13.33 -5.54 -5.96
N ALA A 31 12.72 -4.41 -6.38
CA ALA A 31 12.62 -3.24 -5.52
C ALA A 31 11.67 -3.47 -4.35
N GLU A 32 11.98 -2.82 -3.24
CA GLU A 32 11.20 -2.88 -2.01
C GLU A 32 11.03 -1.47 -1.47
N VAL A 33 9.77 -1.09 -1.22
CA VAL A 33 9.43 0.23 -0.69
C VAL A 33 8.72 0.05 0.64
N ALA A 34 9.36 0.51 1.71
CA ALA A 34 8.74 0.65 3.02
C ALA A 34 7.83 1.87 3.04
N PHE A 35 6.70 1.77 3.74
CA PHE A 35 5.76 2.88 3.87
C PHE A 35 5.09 2.88 5.24
N ASP A 36 4.69 4.07 5.67
CA ASP A 36 3.85 4.31 6.85
C ASP A 36 2.44 4.70 6.43
N LEU A 37 1.49 4.44 7.31
CA LEU A 37 0.08 4.75 7.14
C LEU A 37 -0.45 5.47 8.38
N GLN A 38 -1.39 6.36 8.14
CA GLN A 38 -2.12 7.12 9.14
C GLN A 38 -3.45 6.42 9.43
N LYS A 39 -3.94 6.58 10.67
CA LYS A 39 -5.25 6.08 11.11
C LYS A 39 -6.37 6.93 10.51
N THR A 40 -6.67 6.71 9.24
CA THR A 40 -7.65 7.45 8.46
C THR A 40 -8.27 6.56 7.37
N GLY A 41 -9.51 6.87 7.00
CA GLY A 41 -10.19 6.30 5.83
C GLY A 41 -9.94 7.08 4.53
N GLU A 42 -9.13 8.13 4.58
CA GLU A 42 -8.74 8.90 3.40
C GLU A 42 -7.70 8.15 2.55
N ARG A 43 -7.61 8.52 1.26
CA ARG A 43 -6.60 7.98 0.33
C ARG A 43 -5.19 8.39 0.75
N GLN A 44 -4.29 7.41 0.90
CA GLN A 44 -2.90 7.62 1.32
C GLN A 44 -1.93 7.24 0.19
N ILE A 45 -1.28 8.23 -0.43
CA ILE A 45 -0.40 8.05 -1.58
C ILE A 45 1.03 7.71 -1.12
N ILE A 46 1.60 6.67 -1.72
CA ILE A 46 2.95 6.16 -1.45
C ILE A 46 3.74 6.20 -2.78
N PRO A 47 4.77 7.08 -2.88
CA PRO A 47 5.66 7.09 -4.04
C PRO A 47 6.49 5.81 -4.09
N LEU A 48 6.58 5.20 -5.27
CA LEU A 48 7.41 4.02 -5.52
C LEU A 48 8.69 4.36 -6.27
N GLY A 49 8.66 5.43 -7.07
CA GLY A 49 9.65 5.63 -8.13
C GLY A 49 9.28 4.84 -9.39
N LYS A 50 9.93 5.12 -10.53
CA LYS A 50 9.55 4.53 -11.83
C LYS A 50 10.06 3.08 -11.92
N HIS A 51 9.15 2.10 -11.90
CA HIS A 51 9.46 0.67 -11.94
C HIS A 51 8.67 -0.07 -13.02
N THR A 52 9.31 -0.91 -13.83
CA THR A 52 8.59 -1.80 -14.76
C THR A 52 8.30 -3.13 -14.09
N VAL A 53 7.04 -3.38 -13.77
CA VAL A 53 6.62 -4.53 -12.95
C VAL A 53 5.58 -5.42 -13.65
N ARG A 54 5.57 -6.69 -13.23
CA ARG A 54 4.56 -7.71 -13.55
C ARG A 54 3.67 -8.05 -12.36
N TRP A 55 4.18 -7.85 -11.14
CA TRP A 55 3.44 -8.05 -9.90
C TRP A 55 3.96 -7.10 -8.82
N MET A 56 3.10 -6.85 -7.84
CA MET A 56 3.39 -6.14 -6.60
C MET A 56 2.83 -6.98 -5.46
N ARG A 57 3.48 -6.96 -4.30
CA ARG A 57 3.05 -7.72 -3.12
C ARG A 57 3.22 -6.90 -1.86
N LEU A 58 2.12 -6.71 -1.14
CA LEU A 58 2.14 -6.16 0.22
C LEU A 58 2.60 -7.26 1.18
N GLU A 59 3.57 -6.94 2.03
CA GLU A 59 4.05 -7.85 3.07
C GLU A 59 4.60 -7.09 4.27
N ARG A 60 4.89 -7.84 5.35
CA ARG A 60 5.41 -7.28 6.62
C ARG A 60 4.52 -6.15 7.15
N MET A 61 3.20 -6.33 7.02
CA MET A 61 2.21 -5.37 7.47
C MET A 61 2.18 -5.34 9.01
N GLN A 62 2.41 -4.17 9.59
CA GLN A 62 2.40 -3.96 11.03
C GLN A 62 1.03 -3.46 11.48
N LYS A 63 0.32 -4.26 12.28
CA LYS A 63 -0.94 -3.85 12.92
C LYS A 63 -0.66 -2.83 14.03
N SER A 64 -1.58 -1.90 14.24
CA SER A 64 -1.57 -0.99 15.39
C SER A 64 -1.78 -1.71 16.73
N ASP A 65 -1.34 -1.07 17.81
CA ASP A 65 -1.56 -1.53 19.19
C ASP A 65 -3.01 -1.31 19.67
N ASP A 66 -3.93 -0.96 18.77
CA ASP A 66 -5.35 -0.82 19.09
C ASP A 66 -5.92 -2.17 19.58
N PRO A 67 -6.88 -2.15 20.53
CA PRO A 67 -7.49 -3.37 21.09
C PRO A 67 -8.22 -4.23 20.05
N SER A 68 -8.71 -3.62 18.97
CA SER A 68 -9.33 -4.37 17.88
C SER A 68 -8.32 -5.32 17.22
N ALA A 69 -8.77 -6.52 16.84
CA ALA A 69 -7.92 -7.53 16.22
C ALA A 69 -7.76 -7.36 14.70
N PHE A 70 -8.60 -6.53 14.06
CA PHE A 70 -8.82 -6.58 12.62
C PHE A 70 -8.38 -5.29 11.91
N PRO A 71 -7.15 -5.21 11.40
CA PRO A 71 -6.78 -4.22 10.40
C PRO A 71 -7.24 -4.65 9.01
N ALA A 72 -7.76 -3.71 8.22
CA ALA A 72 -8.23 -3.97 6.86
C ALA A 72 -8.02 -2.76 5.94
N LEU A 73 -7.99 -3.02 4.63
CA LEU A 73 -8.05 -2.02 3.58
C LEU A 73 -9.30 -2.25 2.72
N THR A 74 -9.86 -1.17 2.17
CA THR A 74 -11.00 -1.24 1.25
C THR A 74 -10.56 -1.13 -0.20
N GLU A 75 -9.44 -0.46 -0.47
CA GLU A 75 -8.95 -0.23 -1.83
C GLU A 75 -7.42 -0.16 -1.86
N TRP A 76 -6.86 -0.69 -2.96
CA TRP A 76 -5.45 -0.57 -3.31
C TRP A 76 -5.36 -0.10 -4.77
N GLU A 77 -4.87 1.12 -4.95
CA GLU A 77 -4.70 1.74 -6.25
C GLU A 77 -3.23 1.66 -6.66
N VAL A 78 -2.97 1.40 -7.94
CA VAL A 78 -1.62 1.39 -8.52
C VAL A 78 -1.61 2.35 -9.71
N TYR A 79 -0.67 3.28 -9.70
CA TYR A 79 -0.57 4.36 -10.68
C TYR A 79 0.67 4.18 -11.55
N GLY A 80 0.51 4.51 -12.83
CA GLY A 80 1.57 4.38 -13.81
C GLY A 80 1.07 4.53 -15.24
N CYS A 81 1.89 4.08 -16.17
CA CYS A 81 1.60 4.08 -17.59
C CYS A 81 1.92 2.73 -18.24
N ASP A 82 1.43 2.54 -19.45
CA ASP A 82 1.90 1.45 -20.30
C ASP A 82 3.41 1.57 -20.53
N LYS A 83 4.04 0.42 -20.74
CA LYS A 83 5.47 0.39 -21.01
C LYS A 83 5.73 1.21 -22.28
N GLU A 84 6.54 2.25 -22.19
CA GLU A 84 7.01 3.00 -23.37
C GLU A 84 7.71 2.01 -24.31
N GLY A 85 7.12 1.77 -25.49
CA GLY A 85 7.74 1.16 -26.67
C GLY A 85 8.33 -0.25 -26.49
N GLU A 86 7.80 -1.20 -27.25
CA GLU A 86 8.57 -2.37 -27.70
C GLU A 86 9.16 -2.07 -29.08
#